data_AF-A0A8T4A1T0-F1
#
_entry.id   AF-A0A8T4A1T0-F1
#
_cell.length_a   1.000
_cell.length_b   1.000
_cell.length_c   1.000
_cell.angle_alpha   90.00
_cell.angle_beta   90.00
_cell.angle_gamma   90.00
#
_symmetry.space_group_name_H-M   'P 1'
#
loop_
_entity.id
_entity.type
_entity.pdbx_description
1 polymer ?
#
loop_
_entity_poly.entity_id
_entity_poly.type
_entity_poly.pdbx_seq_one_letter_code
_entity_poly.pdbx_strand_id
1 'polypeptide(L)'
;PLVICSLNPELLEVGLEIASKKKPLIYAATKENWSEVAKLALKYSCPVVASSPGDMQGLIDLAQNLLEQGIKDIVLDIGTYPKGKKFSEMMENLAMLRRLAIEDGVKVLGFPLLGMPSVVWTEEKDLVKAAAAEAALAAAQLLRFCDMLILHSLDTWALLPLLTLRQGIYTDPRVPLSVQAGLKAIGKPDENSPLLLTSNFALTYYTVAGDLESSKVSCHVLVVDTEGLAVEVSMAGGKLTPEGINRALEEAKASEKVKHKKLIIPGRAARISGEVEDATGWEVMVGPIDSSKIGAYLEEKWR
;
A
#
# COMPACT_ATOMS: atom_id res chain seq x y z
N PRO A 1 -5.06 15.55 11.74
CA PRO A 1 -4.52 14.84 12.94
C PRO A 1 -3.18 15.47 13.33
N LEU A 2 -2.86 15.55 14.62
CA LEU A 2 -1.63 16.16 15.13
C LEU A 2 -1.02 15.24 16.20
N VAL A 3 0.30 15.29 16.36
CA VAL A 3 1.01 14.72 17.51
C VAL A 3 1.70 15.88 18.21
N ILE A 4 1.51 16.00 19.53
CA ILE A 4 2.23 16.98 20.36
C ILE A 4 3.35 16.21 21.07
N CYS A 5 4.59 16.54 20.73
CA CYS A 5 5.77 15.81 21.21
C CYS A 5 6.53 16.63 22.27
N SER A 6 6.48 16.20 23.53
CA SER A 6 7.27 16.73 24.64
C SER A 6 7.27 15.72 25.79
N LEU A 7 8.39 15.61 26.51
CA LEU A 7 8.47 14.88 27.77
C LEU A 7 8.13 15.76 28.99
N ASN A 8 8.02 17.08 28.79
CA ASN A 8 7.58 18.04 29.80
C ASN A 8 6.05 18.21 29.74
N PRO A 9 5.30 17.82 30.79
CA PRO A 9 3.84 17.96 30.85
C PRO A 9 3.34 19.40 30.74
N GLU A 10 4.07 20.40 31.23
CA GLU A 10 3.67 21.81 31.10
C GLU A 10 3.64 22.24 29.63
N LEU A 11 4.64 21.83 28.84
CA LEU A 11 4.67 22.12 27.40
C LEU A 11 3.58 21.35 26.63
N LEU A 12 3.26 20.13 27.07
CA LEU A 12 2.14 19.38 26.52
C LEU A 12 0.82 20.11 26.77
N GLU A 13 0.60 20.62 27.98
CA GLU A 13 -0.60 21.36 28.33
C GLU A 13 -0.78 22.62 27.47
N VAL A 14 0.28 23.43 27.29
CA VAL A 14 0.24 24.61 26.41
C VAL A 14 -0.19 24.23 24.99
N GLY A 15 0.36 23.14 24.45
CA GLY A 15 -0.04 22.63 23.13
C GLY A 15 -1.50 22.16 23.09
N LEU A 16 -1.97 21.49 24.15
CA LEU A 16 -3.33 20.97 24.26
C LEU A 16 -4.37 22.08 24.44
N GLU A 17 -4.07 23.15 25.15
CA GLU A 17 -4.97 24.32 25.27
C GLU A 17 -5.34 24.89 23.90
N ILE A 18 -4.36 24.92 22.97
CA ILE A 18 -4.54 25.43 21.62
C ILE A 18 -5.19 24.39 20.70
N ALA A 19 -4.75 23.13 20.79
CA ALA A 19 -5.04 22.12 19.77
C ALA A 19 -6.02 21.01 20.20
N SER A 20 -6.49 20.98 21.45
CA SER A 20 -7.35 19.91 22.02
C SER A 20 -8.58 19.59 21.17
N LYS A 21 -9.20 20.59 20.53
CA LYS A 21 -10.35 20.39 19.62
C LYS A 21 -10.05 19.42 18.46
N LYS A 22 -8.78 19.28 18.05
CA LYS A 22 -8.33 18.36 17.00
C LYS A 22 -7.99 16.96 17.53
N LYS A 23 -8.15 16.71 18.83
CA LYS A 23 -7.79 15.47 19.54
C LYS A 23 -6.38 14.96 19.17
N PRO A 24 -5.34 15.76 19.42
CA PRO A 24 -3.96 15.37 19.11
C PRO A 24 -3.54 14.14 19.92
N LEU A 25 -2.61 13.35 19.37
CA LEU A 25 -1.88 12.33 20.11
C LEU A 25 -0.83 12.99 21.00
N ILE A 26 -0.83 12.64 22.29
CA ILE A 26 0.14 13.14 23.27
C ILE A 26 1.34 12.19 23.29
N TYR A 27 2.50 12.67 22.86
CA TYR A 27 3.77 11.96 22.97
C TYR A 27 4.65 12.67 24.03
N ALA A 28 4.96 12.09 25.19
CA ALA A 28 4.57 10.75 25.65
C ALA A 28 4.54 10.64 27.18
N ALA A 29 3.80 9.65 27.67
CA ALA A 29 3.85 9.18 29.05
C ALA A 29 5.03 8.19 29.21
N THR A 30 5.98 8.53 30.09
CA THR A 30 7.13 7.73 30.49
C THR A 30 7.02 7.33 31.95
N LYS A 31 7.93 6.48 32.44
CA LYS A 31 7.98 6.04 33.84
C LYS A 31 8.01 7.21 34.83
N GLU A 32 8.62 8.32 34.46
CA GLU A 32 8.83 9.49 35.30
C GLU A 32 7.63 10.44 35.31
N ASN A 33 6.88 10.55 34.21
CA ASN A 33 5.88 11.62 34.04
C ASN A 33 4.44 11.11 33.81
N TRP A 34 4.22 9.78 33.73
CA TRP A 34 2.95 9.21 33.27
C TRP A 34 1.72 9.72 34.05
N SER A 35 1.85 9.97 35.36
CA SER A 35 0.72 10.40 36.19
C SER A 35 0.22 11.80 35.80
N GLU A 36 1.14 12.70 35.46
CA GLU A 36 0.81 14.06 35.02
C GLU A 36 0.26 14.05 33.60
N VAL A 37 0.90 13.30 32.71
CA VAL A 37 0.45 13.12 31.32
C VAL A 37 -0.95 12.46 31.28
N ALA A 38 -1.24 11.51 32.17
CA ALA A 38 -2.55 10.87 32.27
C ALA A 38 -3.65 11.88 32.64
N LYS A 39 -3.39 12.79 33.58
CA LYS A 39 -4.33 13.86 33.93
C LYS A 39 -4.61 14.77 32.74
N LEU A 40 -3.59 15.12 31.96
CA LEU A 40 -3.76 15.91 30.74
C LEU A 40 -4.58 15.17 29.68
N ALA A 41 -4.28 13.89 29.45
CA ALA A 41 -5.02 13.04 28.52
C ALA A 41 -6.50 12.96 28.87
N LEU A 42 -6.84 12.80 30.16
CA LEU A 42 -8.23 12.81 30.64
C LEU A 42 -8.88 14.20 30.52
N LYS A 43 -8.20 15.25 30.99
CA LYS A 43 -8.68 16.64 30.95
C LYS A 43 -9.06 17.07 29.53
N TYR A 44 -8.23 16.73 28.56
CA TYR A 44 -8.42 17.12 27.16
C TYR A 44 -9.02 16.02 26.28
N SER A 45 -9.33 14.84 26.84
CA SER A 45 -9.87 13.67 26.13
C SER A 45 -9.07 13.31 24.87
N CYS A 46 -7.75 13.22 25.02
CA CYS A 46 -6.80 12.99 23.95
C CYS A 46 -6.08 11.64 24.10
N PRO A 47 -5.77 10.94 22.99
CA PRO A 47 -4.98 9.71 23.04
C PRO A 47 -3.55 9.98 23.53
N VAL A 48 -2.93 8.96 24.14
CA VAL A 48 -1.59 9.06 24.74
C VAL A 48 -0.66 7.94 24.26
N VAL A 49 0.61 8.28 24.08
CA VAL A 49 1.66 7.29 23.85
C VAL A 49 2.27 6.86 25.18
N ALA A 50 2.27 5.56 25.47
CA ALA A 50 3.08 4.97 26.52
C ALA A 50 4.46 4.63 25.93
N SER A 51 5.52 5.31 26.41
CA SER A 51 6.87 5.14 25.88
C SER A 51 7.79 4.55 26.94
N SER A 52 8.39 3.39 26.61
CA SER A 52 9.36 2.68 27.44
C SER A 52 10.46 2.08 26.56
N PRO A 53 11.43 2.90 26.09
CA PRO A 53 12.43 2.46 25.12
C PRO A 53 13.27 1.27 25.61
N GLY A 54 13.18 0.14 24.91
CA GLY A 54 13.93 -1.09 25.18
C GLY A 54 13.47 -1.89 26.41
N ASP A 55 12.43 -1.45 27.13
CA ASP A 55 11.95 -2.11 28.34
C ASP A 55 10.48 -2.55 28.18
N MET A 56 10.32 -3.85 27.91
CA MET A 56 9.01 -4.47 27.70
C MET A 56 8.17 -4.54 28.97
N GLN A 57 8.79 -4.80 30.12
CA GLN A 57 8.05 -4.84 31.40
C GLN A 57 7.59 -3.45 31.78
N GLY A 58 8.47 -2.45 31.65
CA GLY A 58 8.12 -1.05 31.87
C GLY A 58 6.98 -0.58 30.94
N LEU A 59 6.95 -1.06 29.69
CA LEU A 59 5.86 -0.74 28.76
C LEU A 59 4.52 -1.34 29.20
N ILE A 60 4.52 -2.60 29.67
CA ILE A 60 3.35 -3.28 30.22
C ILE A 60 2.82 -2.51 31.43
N ASP A 61 3.71 -2.21 32.38
CA ASP A 61 3.35 -1.52 33.63
C ASP A 61 2.77 -0.12 33.32
N LEU A 62 3.37 0.63 32.38
CA LEU A 62 2.86 1.93 31.96
C LEU A 62 1.49 1.85 31.31
N ALA A 63 1.28 0.90 30.39
CA ALA A 63 0.00 0.72 29.75
C ALA A 63 -1.09 0.28 30.76
N GLN A 64 -0.75 -0.55 31.75
CA GLN A 64 -1.64 -0.90 32.85
C GLN A 64 -2.02 0.32 33.70
N ASN A 65 -1.03 1.10 34.13
CA ASN A 65 -1.26 2.31 34.91
C ASN A 65 -2.19 3.30 34.19
N LEU A 66 -1.99 3.52 32.88
CA LEU A 66 -2.85 4.40 32.09
C LEU A 66 -4.28 3.84 31.95
N LEU A 67 -4.43 2.54 31.75
CA LEU A 67 -5.73 1.87 31.71
C LEU A 67 -6.51 2.00 33.04
N GLU A 68 -5.81 1.83 34.16
CA GLU A 68 -6.40 1.97 35.50
C GLU A 68 -6.89 3.39 35.80
N GLN A 69 -6.23 4.40 35.21
CA GLN A 69 -6.71 5.79 35.25
C GLN A 69 -7.91 6.04 34.31
N GLY A 70 -8.36 5.01 33.57
CA GLY A 70 -9.51 5.09 32.66
C GLY A 70 -9.16 5.54 31.25
N ILE A 71 -7.88 5.67 30.90
CA ILE A 71 -7.44 6.03 29.55
C ILE A 71 -7.45 4.79 28.68
N LYS A 72 -8.28 4.79 27.63
CA LYS A 72 -8.43 3.65 26.71
C LYS A 72 -7.76 3.86 25.36
N ASP A 73 -7.48 5.12 25.00
CA ASP A 73 -6.85 5.47 23.74
C ASP A 73 -5.33 5.56 23.93
N ILE A 74 -4.69 4.39 23.97
CA ILE A 74 -3.25 4.25 24.20
C ILE A 74 -2.57 3.79 22.90
N VAL A 75 -1.36 4.28 22.66
CA VAL A 75 -0.43 3.80 21.63
C VAL A 75 0.88 3.41 22.33
N LEU A 76 1.52 2.32 21.93
CA LEU A 76 2.72 1.79 22.58
C LEU A 76 3.98 2.14 21.80
N ASP A 77 5.02 2.58 22.52
CA ASP A 77 6.33 2.90 21.97
C ASP A 77 7.43 2.16 22.76
N ILE A 78 8.00 1.11 22.16
CA ILE A 78 9.13 0.34 22.72
C ILE A 78 10.49 0.95 22.32
N GLY A 79 10.49 2.13 21.71
CA GLY A 79 11.69 2.82 21.22
C GLY A 79 12.07 2.41 19.80
N THR A 80 12.66 3.37 19.07
CA THR A 80 13.19 3.15 17.72
C THR A 80 14.71 3.32 17.71
N TYR A 81 15.42 2.33 17.18
CA TYR A 81 16.88 2.35 17.10
C TYR A 81 17.32 2.06 15.66
N PRO A 82 18.07 2.97 15.01
CA PRO A 82 18.32 2.87 13.58
C PRO A 82 19.39 1.84 13.19
N LYS A 83 20.26 1.44 14.12
CA LYS A 83 21.40 0.55 13.82
C LYS A 83 21.89 -0.25 15.02
N GLY A 84 22.75 -1.23 14.75
CA GLY A 84 23.45 -2.03 15.77
C GLY A 84 22.56 -3.04 16.49
N LYS A 85 23.04 -3.56 17.64
CA LYS A 85 22.34 -4.60 18.40
C LYS A 85 20.91 -4.20 18.80
N LYS A 86 20.72 -2.92 19.17
CA LYS A 86 19.42 -2.39 19.56
C LYS A 86 18.38 -2.37 18.43
N PHE A 87 18.82 -2.29 17.17
CA PHE A 87 17.91 -2.43 16.03
C PHE A 87 17.33 -3.85 15.98
N SER A 88 18.15 -4.88 16.16
CA SER A 88 17.69 -6.27 16.19
C SER A 88 16.74 -6.51 17.37
N GLU A 89 17.11 -6.04 18.56
CA GLU A 89 16.28 -6.14 19.77
C GLU A 89 14.92 -5.44 19.59
N MET A 90 14.89 -4.25 18.96
CA MET A 90 13.63 -3.57 18.62
C MET A 90 12.75 -4.41 17.70
N MET A 91 13.32 -5.01 16.65
CA MET A 91 12.56 -5.83 15.69
C MET A 91 11.98 -7.09 16.33
N GLU A 92 12.73 -7.72 17.25
CA GLU A 92 12.27 -8.83 18.08
C GLU A 92 11.16 -8.38 19.02
N ASN A 93 11.34 -7.26 19.73
CA ASN A 93 10.35 -6.72 20.65
C ASN A 93 9.03 -6.37 19.95
N LEU A 94 9.06 -5.72 18.77
CA LEU A 94 7.85 -5.42 18.00
C LEU A 94 7.06 -6.69 17.63
N ALA A 95 7.77 -7.76 17.24
CA ALA A 95 7.14 -9.04 16.96
C ALA A 95 6.56 -9.70 18.21
N MET A 96 7.31 -9.67 19.32
CA MET A 96 6.86 -10.19 20.61
C MET A 96 5.63 -9.45 21.13
N LEU A 97 5.59 -8.12 21.07
CA LEU A 97 4.43 -7.32 21.50
C LEU A 97 3.16 -7.78 20.77
N ARG A 98 3.24 -7.94 19.44
CA ARG A 98 2.10 -8.39 18.64
C ARG A 98 1.67 -9.82 19.00
N ARG A 99 2.62 -10.75 19.18
CA ARG A 99 2.33 -12.13 19.57
C ARG A 99 1.74 -12.22 20.97
N LEU A 100 2.31 -11.55 21.96
CA LEU A 100 1.79 -11.53 23.33
C LEU A 100 0.35 -11.01 23.37
N ALA A 101 0.03 -9.98 22.58
CA ALA A 101 -1.31 -9.43 22.51
C ALA A 101 -2.33 -10.40 21.87
N ILE A 102 -1.94 -11.12 20.81
CA ILE A 102 -2.85 -11.97 20.00
C ILE A 102 -2.86 -13.43 20.46
N GLU A 103 -1.68 -14.06 20.55
CA GLU A 103 -1.50 -15.48 20.84
C GLU A 103 -1.66 -15.76 22.33
N ASP A 104 -1.01 -14.95 23.19
CA ASP A 104 -1.00 -15.17 24.64
C ASP A 104 -2.09 -14.36 25.37
N GLY A 105 -2.86 -13.55 24.63
CA GLY A 105 -4.03 -12.82 25.16
C GLY A 105 -3.70 -11.72 26.18
N VAL A 106 -2.48 -11.18 26.19
CA VAL A 106 -2.06 -10.10 27.08
C VAL A 106 -2.74 -8.79 26.66
N LYS A 107 -3.96 -8.57 27.17
CA LYS A 107 -4.87 -7.48 26.73
C LYS A 107 -4.26 -6.08 26.80
N VAL A 108 -3.40 -5.82 27.79
CA VAL A 108 -2.76 -4.51 27.97
C VAL A 108 -1.74 -4.16 26.87
N LEU A 109 -1.33 -5.15 26.08
CA LEU A 109 -0.52 -4.96 24.88
C LEU A 109 -1.35 -4.88 23.59
N GLY A 110 -2.69 -4.96 23.69
CA GLY A 110 -3.63 -4.92 22.55
C GLY A 110 -3.81 -3.55 21.90
N PHE A 111 -2.85 -2.65 22.05
CA PHE A 111 -2.87 -1.29 21.53
C PHE A 111 -2.00 -1.15 20.27
N PRO A 112 -2.26 -0.14 19.43
CA PRO A 112 -1.41 0.14 18.27
C PRO A 112 0.05 0.42 18.65
N LEU A 113 0.98 0.04 17.78
CA LEU A 113 2.41 0.25 17.96
C LEU A 113 2.90 1.48 17.18
N LEU A 114 3.71 2.32 17.82
CA LEU A 114 4.38 3.47 17.22
C LEU A 114 5.83 3.13 16.87
N GLY A 115 6.28 3.58 15.68
CA GLY A 115 7.69 3.68 15.32
C GLY A 115 8.06 5.14 15.04
N MET A 116 9.29 5.53 15.34
CA MET A 116 9.82 6.87 15.07
C MET A 116 11.09 6.80 14.21
N PRO A 117 11.00 6.39 12.92
CA PRO A 117 12.14 6.38 12.00
C PRO A 117 12.89 7.72 11.91
N SER A 118 12.23 8.84 12.20
CA SER A 118 12.81 10.18 12.21
C SER A 118 14.06 10.32 13.10
N VAL A 119 14.27 9.42 14.07
CA VAL A 119 15.51 9.40 14.88
C VAL A 119 16.78 9.24 14.05
N VAL A 120 16.71 8.68 12.83
CA VAL A 120 17.85 8.59 11.91
C VAL A 120 18.51 9.95 11.69
N TRP A 121 17.71 11.02 11.62
CA TRP A 121 18.15 12.40 11.40
C TRP A 121 18.94 13.00 12.57
N THR A 122 18.92 12.35 13.73
CA THR A 122 19.76 12.75 14.88
C THR A 122 21.20 12.25 14.75
N GLU A 123 21.42 11.21 13.93
CA GLU A 123 22.73 10.56 13.81
C GLU A 123 23.37 10.73 12.43
N GLU A 124 22.56 10.80 11.36
CA GLU A 124 23.03 11.00 9.99
C GLU A 124 22.77 12.44 9.53
N LYS A 125 23.81 13.10 9.03
CA LYS A 125 23.76 14.53 8.62
C LYS A 125 23.66 14.69 7.11
N ASP A 126 24.06 13.68 6.35
CA ASP A 126 23.88 13.67 4.91
C ASP A 126 22.39 13.51 4.59
N LEU A 127 21.80 14.52 3.94
CA LEU A 127 20.36 14.59 3.71
C LEU A 127 19.82 13.38 2.93
N VAL A 128 20.57 12.94 1.91
CA VAL A 128 20.13 11.85 1.03
C VAL A 128 20.26 10.52 1.76
N LYS A 129 21.37 10.30 2.48
CA LYS A 129 21.55 9.08 3.27
C LYS A 129 20.58 9.01 4.44
N ALA A 130 20.30 10.11 5.12
CA ALA A 130 19.34 10.18 6.21
C ALA A 130 17.93 9.83 5.70
N ALA A 131 17.48 10.43 4.60
CA ALA A 131 16.18 10.14 4.00
C ALA A 131 16.07 8.68 3.53
N ALA A 132 17.12 8.14 2.90
CA ALA A 132 17.15 6.75 2.45
C ALA A 132 17.14 5.75 3.63
N ALA A 133 17.94 6.02 4.68
CA ALA A 133 18.00 5.19 5.87
C ALA A 133 16.70 5.27 6.69
N GLU A 134 16.07 6.44 6.78
CA GLU A 134 14.75 6.62 7.37
C GLU A 134 13.70 5.79 6.61
N ALA A 135 13.68 5.86 5.27
CA ALA A 135 12.76 5.07 4.46
C ALA A 135 12.99 3.56 4.66
N ALA A 136 14.24 3.11 4.74
CA ALA A 136 14.55 1.70 5.00
C ALA A 136 14.07 1.25 6.40
N LEU A 137 14.30 2.07 7.43
CA LEU A 137 13.86 1.79 8.80
C LEU A 137 12.34 1.80 8.93
N ALA A 138 11.67 2.78 8.30
CA ALA A 138 10.22 2.88 8.25
C ALA A 138 9.59 1.64 7.56
N ALA A 139 10.17 1.17 6.45
CA ALA A 139 9.73 -0.05 5.79
C ALA A 139 9.87 -1.28 6.70
N ALA A 140 11.00 -1.39 7.42
CA ALA A 140 11.24 -2.48 8.36
C ALA A 140 10.22 -2.49 9.51
N GLN A 141 9.91 -1.33 10.08
CA GLN A 141 8.92 -1.17 11.15
C GLN A 141 7.48 -1.41 10.66
N LEU A 142 7.14 -0.95 9.45
CA LEU A 142 5.86 -1.25 8.81
C LEU A 142 5.66 -2.78 8.64
N LEU A 143 6.70 -3.49 8.20
CA LEU A 143 6.71 -4.95 8.07
C LEU A 143 6.75 -5.69 9.41
N ARG A 144 6.99 -4.96 10.51
CA ARG A 144 7.04 -5.47 11.88
C ARG A 144 6.00 -4.78 12.76
N PHE A 145 4.78 -4.71 12.24
CA PHE A 145 3.58 -4.44 13.00
C PHE A 145 3.46 -3.03 13.61
N CYS A 146 4.33 -2.08 13.27
CA CYS A 146 4.08 -0.68 13.61
C CYS A 146 2.85 -0.16 12.85
N ASP A 147 1.89 0.35 13.61
CA ASP A 147 0.62 0.89 13.09
C ASP A 147 0.72 2.39 12.76
N MET A 148 1.66 3.09 13.41
CA MET A 148 1.94 4.51 13.16
C MET A 148 3.44 4.74 13.07
N LEU A 149 3.87 5.56 12.12
CA LEU A 149 5.27 5.95 11.91
C LEU A 149 5.41 7.47 11.92
N ILE A 150 6.38 7.99 12.67
CA ILE A 150 6.77 9.41 12.65
C ILE A 150 8.01 9.56 11.76
N LEU A 151 7.83 10.28 10.66
CA LEU A 151 8.86 10.55 9.66
C LEU A 151 9.24 12.04 9.67
N HIS A 152 10.48 12.34 9.32
CA HIS A 152 11.00 13.67 9.06
C HIS A 152 11.05 13.97 7.55
N SER A 153 11.41 13.00 6.69
CA SER A 153 11.43 13.21 5.23
C SER A 153 10.07 13.58 4.68
N LEU A 154 10.04 14.61 3.84
CA LEU A 154 8.87 15.00 3.03
C LEU A 154 9.07 14.77 1.53
N ASP A 155 10.25 14.28 1.14
CA ASP A 155 10.59 14.07 -0.25
C ASP A 155 9.77 12.93 -0.86
N THR A 156 9.17 13.19 -2.02
CA THR A 156 8.31 12.23 -2.71
C THR A 156 9.03 10.91 -3.01
N TRP A 157 10.31 10.96 -3.40
CA TRP A 157 11.08 9.76 -3.73
C TRP A 157 11.34 8.87 -2.51
N ALA A 158 11.41 9.44 -1.31
CA ALA A 158 11.60 8.69 -0.06
C ALA A 158 10.26 8.13 0.47
N LEU A 159 9.16 8.86 0.27
CA LEU A 159 7.82 8.47 0.74
C LEU A 159 7.11 7.48 -0.21
N LEU A 160 7.30 7.61 -1.52
CA LEU A 160 6.65 6.75 -2.52
C LEU A 160 6.85 5.25 -2.25
N PRO A 161 8.07 4.72 -2.00
CA PRO A 161 8.24 3.30 -1.72
C PRO A 161 7.52 2.84 -0.45
N LEU A 162 7.41 3.69 0.58
CA LEU A 162 6.68 3.37 1.81
C LEU A 162 5.18 3.27 1.57
N LEU A 163 4.62 4.22 0.80
CA LEU A 163 3.20 4.20 0.44
C LEU A 163 2.85 2.98 -0.41
N THR A 164 3.70 2.64 -1.38
CA THR A 164 3.58 1.43 -2.21
C THR A 164 3.66 0.17 -1.35
N LEU A 165 4.63 0.08 -0.44
CA LEU A 165 4.78 -1.06 0.46
C LEU A 165 3.56 -1.22 1.38
N ARG A 166 3.07 -0.13 1.96
CA ARG A 166 1.86 -0.13 2.80
C ARG A 166 0.65 -0.61 2.00
N GLN A 167 0.45 -0.11 0.80
CA GLN A 167 -0.64 -0.57 -0.06
C GLN A 167 -0.51 -2.07 -0.34
N GLY A 168 0.69 -2.55 -0.66
CA GLY A 168 0.93 -3.97 -0.92
C GLY A 168 0.62 -4.87 0.28
N ILE A 169 1.16 -4.54 1.46
CA ILE A 169 1.03 -5.37 2.67
C ILE A 169 -0.38 -5.37 3.25
N TYR A 170 -1.12 -4.25 3.16
CA TYR A 170 -2.47 -4.13 3.71
C TYR A 170 -3.59 -4.41 2.71
N THR A 171 -3.28 -4.83 1.48
CA THR A 171 -4.29 -5.33 0.54
C THR A 171 -4.82 -6.69 1.02
N ASP A 172 -6.14 -6.90 1.00
CA ASP A 172 -6.72 -8.20 1.36
C ASP A 172 -6.21 -9.27 0.37
N PRO A 173 -5.43 -10.26 0.82
CA PRO A 173 -4.85 -11.26 -0.08
C PRO A 173 -5.91 -12.19 -0.69
N ARG A 174 -7.15 -12.20 -0.18
CA ARG A 174 -8.25 -13.05 -0.65
C ARG A 174 -9.09 -12.36 -1.72
N VAL A 175 -8.99 -11.04 -1.85
CA VAL A 175 -9.75 -10.24 -2.81
C VAL A 175 -8.77 -9.56 -3.75
N PRO A 176 -8.48 -10.15 -4.92
CA PRO A 176 -7.65 -9.50 -5.92
C PRO A 176 -8.28 -8.16 -6.30
N LEU A 177 -7.49 -7.09 -6.22
CA LEU A 177 -7.93 -5.79 -6.71
C LEU A 177 -8.24 -5.92 -8.20
N SER A 178 -9.49 -5.68 -8.57
CA SER A 178 -9.95 -5.78 -9.95
C SER A 178 -10.48 -4.45 -10.47
N VAL A 179 -10.44 -4.31 -11.79
CA VAL A 179 -11.01 -3.19 -12.55
C VAL A 179 -12.32 -3.66 -13.15
N GLN A 180 -13.27 -2.75 -13.33
CA GLN A 180 -14.53 -3.09 -14.00
C GLN A 180 -14.25 -3.56 -15.44
N ALA A 181 -14.68 -4.78 -15.75
CA ALA A 181 -14.59 -5.37 -17.08
C ALA A 181 -15.36 -4.57 -18.14
N GLY A 182 -15.00 -4.78 -19.39
CA GLY A 182 -15.56 -4.11 -20.55
C GLY A 182 -14.54 -3.28 -21.32
N LEU A 183 -15.03 -2.50 -22.28
CA LEU A 183 -14.18 -1.71 -23.16
C LEU A 183 -13.78 -0.39 -22.52
N LYS A 184 -12.48 -0.13 -22.45
CA LYS A 184 -11.91 1.14 -22.00
C LYS A 184 -11.22 1.84 -23.18
N ALA A 185 -11.30 3.16 -23.21
CA ALA A 185 -10.61 3.98 -24.19
C ALA A 185 -9.37 4.61 -23.54
N ILE A 186 -8.21 4.46 -24.18
CA ILE A 186 -6.97 5.16 -23.79
C ILE A 186 -6.70 6.23 -24.85
N GLY A 187 -6.49 7.47 -24.41
CA GLY A 187 -6.36 8.62 -25.32
C GLY A 187 -7.68 8.99 -25.99
N LYS A 188 -7.66 9.17 -27.32
CA LYS A 188 -8.83 9.50 -28.14
C LYS A 188 -8.95 8.51 -29.32
N PRO A 189 -9.28 7.25 -29.05
CA PRO A 189 -9.36 6.24 -30.10
C PRO A 189 -10.51 6.54 -31.07
N ASP A 190 -10.26 6.23 -32.32
CA ASP A 190 -11.21 6.26 -33.43
C ASP A 190 -11.52 4.84 -33.93
N GLU A 191 -12.32 4.74 -35.00
CA GLU A 191 -12.75 3.44 -35.55
C GLU A 191 -11.63 2.61 -36.19
N ASN A 192 -10.43 3.18 -36.39
CA ASN A 192 -9.26 2.48 -36.93
C ASN A 192 -8.21 2.18 -35.86
N SER A 193 -8.46 2.61 -34.62
CA SER A 193 -7.54 2.48 -33.51
C SER A 193 -7.46 1.03 -33.02
N PRO A 194 -6.28 0.56 -32.58
CA PRO A 194 -6.10 -0.83 -32.20
C PRO A 194 -6.99 -1.26 -31.02
N LEU A 195 -7.41 -2.52 -31.06
CA LEU A 195 -8.14 -3.18 -29.99
C LEU A 195 -7.21 -4.17 -29.28
N LEU A 196 -6.88 -3.89 -28.03
CA LEU A 196 -6.02 -4.71 -27.18
C LEU A 196 -6.84 -5.46 -26.14
N LEU A 197 -6.42 -6.67 -25.80
CA LEU A 197 -7.00 -7.46 -24.73
C LEU A 197 -6.12 -7.42 -23.48
N THR A 198 -6.75 -7.32 -22.32
CA THR A 198 -6.10 -7.55 -21.02
C THR A 198 -7.07 -8.17 -20.02
N SER A 199 -6.55 -8.63 -18.88
CA SER A 199 -7.37 -9.14 -17.78
C SER A 199 -7.82 -8.01 -16.84
N ASN A 200 -8.84 -8.26 -16.03
CA ASN A 200 -9.35 -7.26 -15.09
C ASN A 200 -8.57 -7.16 -13.78
N PHE A 201 -7.41 -7.82 -13.65
CA PHE A 201 -6.55 -7.62 -12.49
C PHE A 201 -5.99 -6.20 -12.50
N ALA A 202 -6.18 -5.44 -11.42
CA ALA A 202 -5.90 -4.00 -11.38
C ALA A 202 -4.44 -3.69 -11.72
N LEU A 203 -3.49 -4.44 -11.17
CA LEU A 203 -2.07 -4.21 -11.46
C LEU A 203 -1.75 -4.49 -12.94
N THR A 204 -2.32 -5.53 -13.53
CA THR A 204 -2.15 -5.79 -14.97
C THR A 204 -2.76 -4.68 -15.81
N TYR A 205 -4.00 -4.27 -15.52
CA TYR A 205 -4.68 -3.20 -16.27
C TYR A 205 -3.93 -1.87 -16.19
N TYR A 206 -3.58 -1.41 -14.98
CA TYR A 206 -2.94 -0.10 -14.81
C TYR A 206 -1.52 -0.06 -15.37
N THR A 207 -0.77 -1.17 -15.34
CA THR A 207 0.53 -1.27 -16.03
C THR A 207 0.35 -1.14 -17.54
N VAL A 208 -0.58 -1.89 -18.14
CA VAL A 208 -0.85 -1.80 -19.59
C VAL A 208 -1.36 -0.41 -19.99
N ALA A 209 -2.30 0.15 -19.23
CA ALA A 209 -2.84 1.48 -19.49
C ALA A 209 -1.76 2.58 -19.37
N GLY A 210 -0.91 2.53 -18.34
CA GLY A 210 0.19 3.47 -18.16
C GLY A 210 1.23 3.39 -19.28
N ASP A 211 1.56 2.18 -19.76
CA ASP A 211 2.48 1.99 -20.88
C ASP A 211 1.88 2.51 -22.20
N LEU A 212 0.58 2.33 -22.42
CA LEU A 212 -0.13 2.88 -23.58
C LEU A 212 -0.19 4.41 -23.56
N GLU A 213 -0.49 5.00 -22.40
CA GLU A 213 -0.53 6.45 -22.20
C GLU A 213 0.86 7.08 -22.39
N SER A 214 1.90 6.49 -21.80
CA SER A 214 3.28 6.97 -21.96
C SER A 214 3.79 6.85 -23.40
N SER A 215 3.33 5.82 -24.12
CA SER A 215 3.60 5.64 -25.56
C SER A 215 2.75 6.55 -26.46
N LYS A 216 1.84 7.35 -25.91
CA LYS A 216 0.93 8.25 -26.63
C LYS A 216 0.06 7.56 -27.69
N VAL A 217 -0.23 6.27 -27.50
CA VAL A 217 -1.08 5.49 -28.39
C VAL A 217 -2.54 5.70 -28.02
N SER A 218 -3.38 6.07 -28.98
CA SER A 218 -4.84 6.03 -28.80
C SER A 218 -5.36 4.66 -29.20
N CYS A 219 -6.05 3.97 -28.28
CA CYS A 219 -6.50 2.60 -28.48
C CYS A 219 -7.72 2.23 -27.63
N HIS A 220 -8.36 1.13 -28.02
CA HIS A 220 -9.37 0.46 -27.23
C HIS A 220 -8.75 -0.70 -26.46
N VAL A 221 -9.07 -0.83 -25.17
CA VAL A 221 -8.62 -1.92 -24.31
C VAL A 221 -9.84 -2.69 -23.82
N LEU A 222 -9.99 -3.93 -24.29
CA LEU A 222 -10.96 -4.89 -23.81
C LEU A 222 -10.45 -5.51 -22.51
N VAL A 223 -11.07 -5.15 -21.40
CA VAL A 223 -10.78 -5.70 -20.08
C VAL A 223 -11.70 -6.90 -19.85
N VAL A 224 -11.15 -8.10 -19.90
CA VAL A 224 -11.90 -9.35 -19.69
C VAL A 224 -12.00 -9.65 -18.19
N ASP A 225 -13.20 -10.02 -17.71
CA ASP A 225 -13.37 -10.43 -16.32
C ASP A 225 -12.71 -11.79 -16.07
N THR A 226 -11.63 -11.78 -15.31
CA THR A 226 -10.88 -12.98 -14.91
C THR A 226 -10.89 -13.17 -13.40
N GLU A 227 -11.91 -12.64 -12.71
CA GLU A 227 -12.02 -12.63 -11.24
C GLU A 227 -10.81 -11.92 -10.58
N GLY A 228 -10.23 -10.94 -11.28
CA GLY A 228 -9.06 -10.20 -10.82
C GLY A 228 -7.74 -10.98 -10.91
N LEU A 229 -7.66 -12.01 -11.76
CA LEU A 229 -6.41 -12.75 -11.99
C LEU A 229 -5.59 -12.14 -13.14
N ALA A 230 -4.26 -12.14 -13.00
CA ALA A 230 -3.33 -11.74 -14.06
C ALA A 230 -3.46 -12.68 -15.28
N VAL A 231 -3.10 -12.20 -16.48
CA VAL A 231 -3.27 -12.92 -17.76
C VAL A 231 -2.84 -14.39 -17.69
N GLU A 232 -1.59 -14.67 -17.32
CA GLU A 232 -1.06 -16.04 -17.31
C GLU A 232 -1.74 -16.94 -16.27
N VAL A 233 -2.02 -16.39 -15.08
CA VAL A 233 -2.72 -17.10 -14.00
C VAL A 233 -4.16 -17.39 -14.39
N SER A 234 -4.82 -16.43 -15.03
CA SER A 234 -6.21 -16.57 -15.49
C SER A 234 -6.37 -17.61 -16.59
N MET A 235 -5.37 -17.78 -17.46
CA MET A 235 -5.36 -18.87 -18.44
C MET A 235 -5.18 -20.22 -17.78
N ALA A 236 -4.20 -20.35 -16.87
CA ALA A 236 -3.98 -21.60 -16.13
C ALA A 236 -5.20 -21.99 -15.27
N GLY A 237 -5.89 -21.00 -14.71
CA GLY A 237 -7.11 -21.17 -13.92
C GLY A 237 -8.39 -21.33 -14.73
N GLY A 238 -8.33 -21.34 -16.07
CA GLY A 238 -9.50 -21.49 -16.93
C GLY A 238 -10.50 -20.33 -16.86
N LYS A 239 -10.04 -19.13 -16.49
CA LYS A 239 -10.84 -17.90 -16.39
C LYS A 239 -10.71 -17.01 -17.63
N LEU A 240 -9.57 -17.04 -18.30
CA LEU A 240 -9.37 -16.39 -19.60
C LEU A 240 -9.45 -17.46 -20.70
N THR A 241 -10.67 -17.73 -21.17
CA THR A 241 -10.93 -18.73 -22.21
C THR A 241 -11.34 -18.07 -23.52
N PRO A 242 -11.18 -18.74 -24.68
CA PRO A 242 -11.64 -18.25 -25.97
C PRO A 242 -13.10 -17.80 -25.99
N GLU A 243 -14.00 -18.57 -25.38
CA GLU A 243 -15.43 -18.27 -25.30
C GLU A 243 -15.71 -17.07 -24.40
N GLY A 244 -14.96 -16.94 -23.30
CA GLY A 244 -15.03 -15.77 -22.41
C GLY A 244 -14.59 -14.49 -23.13
N ILE A 245 -13.56 -14.58 -23.96
CA ILE A 245 -13.09 -13.46 -24.79
C ILE A 245 -14.14 -13.09 -25.85
N ASN A 246 -14.72 -14.07 -26.54
CA ASN A 246 -15.80 -13.81 -27.50
C ASN A 246 -17.00 -13.13 -26.84
N ARG A 247 -17.45 -13.64 -25.69
CA ARG A 247 -18.52 -13.02 -24.92
C ARG A 247 -18.18 -11.57 -24.53
N ALA A 248 -16.96 -11.33 -24.08
CA ALA A 248 -16.52 -9.98 -23.72
C ALA A 248 -16.54 -9.02 -24.91
N LEU A 249 -16.15 -9.47 -26.12
CA LEU A 249 -16.25 -8.69 -27.36
C LEU A 249 -17.69 -8.33 -27.72
N GLU A 250 -18.60 -9.30 -27.59
CA GLU A 250 -20.03 -9.13 -27.86
C GLU A 250 -20.69 -8.16 -26.86
N GLU A 251 -20.45 -8.36 -25.57
CA GLU A 251 -20.96 -7.49 -24.49
C GLU A 251 -20.41 -6.06 -24.60
N ALA A 252 -19.13 -5.92 -24.99
CA ALA A 252 -18.49 -4.65 -25.25
C ALA A 252 -18.96 -3.98 -26.55
N LYS A 253 -19.70 -4.70 -27.41
CA LYS A 253 -20.06 -4.28 -28.76
C LYS A 253 -18.85 -3.78 -29.56
N ALA A 254 -17.73 -4.51 -29.47
CA ALA A 254 -16.47 -4.08 -30.06
C ALA A 254 -16.56 -3.84 -31.58
N SER A 255 -17.37 -4.64 -32.29
CA SER A 255 -17.64 -4.47 -33.73
C SER A 255 -18.33 -3.16 -34.11
N GLU A 256 -18.98 -2.48 -33.16
CA GLU A 256 -19.58 -1.15 -33.38
C GLU A 256 -18.55 -0.02 -33.13
N LYS A 257 -17.42 -0.33 -32.50
CA LYS A 257 -16.40 0.64 -32.09
C LYS A 257 -15.21 0.69 -33.04
N VAL A 258 -14.84 -0.45 -33.64
CA VAL A 258 -13.77 -0.54 -34.61
C VAL A 258 -14.25 -1.11 -35.94
N LYS A 259 -13.73 -0.59 -37.05
CA LYS A 259 -14.07 -1.04 -38.42
C LYS A 259 -13.35 -2.32 -38.83
N HIS A 260 -12.25 -2.64 -38.17
CA HIS A 260 -11.48 -3.86 -38.41
C HIS A 260 -11.92 -4.99 -37.48
N LYS A 261 -11.60 -6.23 -37.84
CA LYS A 261 -11.76 -7.41 -36.98
C LYS A 261 -10.40 -7.95 -36.58
N LYS A 262 -9.65 -7.15 -35.84
CA LYS A 262 -8.29 -7.48 -35.37
C LYS A 262 -8.23 -7.28 -33.86
N LEU A 263 -7.77 -8.30 -33.13
CA LEU A 263 -7.63 -8.28 -31.68
C LEU A 263 -6.18 -8.56 -31.30
N ILE A 264 -5.56 -7.65 -30.55
CA ILE A 264 -4.18 -7.83 -30.06
C ILE A 264 -4.25 -8.47 -28.67
N ILE A 265 -3.75 -9.69 -28.53
CA ILE A 265 -3.68 -10.39 -27.25
C ILE A 265 -2.29 -10.23 -26.61
N PRO A 266 -2.17 -10.31 -25.27
CA PRO A 266 -0.87 -10.30 -24.61
C PRO A 266 0.02 -11.45 -25.09
N GLY A 267 1.34 -11.24 -25.16
CA GLY A 267 2.27 -12.30 -25.57
C GLY A 267 2.23 -13.54 -24.68
N ARG A 268 1.87 -13.38 -23.40
CA ARG A 268 1.65 -14.51 -22.47
C ARG A 268 0.44 -15.37 -22.85
N ALA A 269 -0.49 -14.83 -23.63
CA ALA A 269 -1.67 -15.52 -24.14
C ALA A 269 -1.49 -16.12 -25.54
N ALA A 270 -0.27 -16.10 -26.09
CA ALA A 270 0.02 -16.62 -27.44
C ALA A 270 -0.48 -18.07 -27.66
N ARG A 271 -0.47 -18.90 -26.60
CA ARG A 271 -0.88 -20.32 -26.67
C ARG A 271 -2.35 -20.52 -27.06
N ILE A 272 -3.23 -19.58 -26.72
CA ILE A 272 -4.67 -19.67 -27.03
C ILE A 272 -5.06 -18.84 -28.26
N SER A 273 -4.10 -18.25 -28.98
CA SER A 273 -4.36 -17.34 -30.11
C SER A 273 -5.26 -17.97 -31.19
N GLY A 274 -4.92 -19.19 -31.65
CA GLY A 274 -5.70 -19.90 -32.65
C GLY A 274 -7.13 -20.22 -32.18
N GLU A 275 -7.28 -20.70 -30.95
CA GLU A 275 -8.61 -20.99 -30.38
C GLU A 275 -9.46 -19.72 -30.23
N VAL A 276 -8.84 -18.59 -29.89
CA VAL A 276 -9.52 -17.28 -29.82
C VAL A 276 -9.92 -16.81 -31.23
N GLU A 277 -9.07 -16.98 -32.23
CA GLU A 277 -9.38 -16.63 -33.62
C GLU A 277 -10.56 -17.45 -34.15
N ASP A 278 -10.57 -18.76 -33.89
CA ASP A 278 -11.68 -19.65 -34.24
C ASP A 278 -12.99 -19.28 -33.53
N ALA A 279 -12.92 -18.97 -32.22
CA ALA A 279 -14.09 -18.67 -31.41
C ALA A 279 -14.70 -17.28 -31.71
N THR A 280 -13.87 -16.30 -32.06
CA THR A 280 -14.30 -14.91 -32.28
C THR A 280 -14.55 -14.58 -33.74
N GLY A 281 -13.85 -15.24 -34.67
CA GLY A 281 -13.78 -14.84 -36.07
C GLY A 281 -13.05 -13.51 -36.29
N TRP A 282 -12.24 -13.07 -35.32
CA TRP A 282 -11.35 -11.92 -35.45
C TRP A 282 -9.92 -12.40 -35.71
N GLU A 283 -9.17 -11.67 -36.54
CA GLU A 283 -7.74 -11.90 -36.71
C GLU A 283 -7.02 -11.61 -35.39
N VAL A 284 -6.39 -12.62 -34.81
CA VAL A 284 -5.70 -12.51 -33.52
C VAL A 284 -4.22 -12.21 -33.72
N MET A 285 -3.79 -11.05 -33.26
CA MET A 285 -2.39 -10.63 -33.29
C MET A 285 -1.75 -10.85 -31.91
N VAL A 286 -0.61 -11.54 -31.87
CA VAL A 286 0.13 -11.74 -30.62
C VAL A 286 1.02 -10.53 -30.35
N GLY A 287 0.70 -9.80 -29.28
CA GLY A 287 1.49 -8.67 -28.78
C GLY A 287 2.72 -9.11 -27.98
N PRO A 288 3.48 -8.15 -27.43
CA PRO A 288 4.65 -8.45 -26.61
C PRO A 288 4.27 -9.11 -25.27
N ILE A 289 5.24 -9.83 -24.67
CA ILE A 289 5.09 -10.41 -23.31
C ILE A 289 5.03 -9.31 -22.24
N ASP A 290 5.72 -8.20 -22.47
CA ASP A 290 5.83 -7.06 -21.56
C ASP A 290 5.17 -5.84 -22.21
N SER A 291 4.28 -5.16 -21.48
CA SER A 291 3.49 -4.05 -21.99
C SER A 291 4.30 -2.81 -22.33
N SER A 292 5.49 -2.65 -21.73
CA SER A 292 6.40 -1.54 -22.03
C SER A 292 6.85 -1.49 -23.49
N LYS A 293 6.68 -2.60 -24.23
CA LYS A 293 7.04 -2.73 -25.65
C LYS A 293 5.85 -2.54 -26.59
N ILE A 294 4.65 -2.28 -26.09
CA ILE A 294 3.44 -2.16 -26.92
C ILE A 294 3.55 -0.99 -27.90
N GLY A 295 4.11 0.15 -27.50
CA GLY A 295 4.30 1.30 -28.39
C GLY A 295 5.09 0.93 -29.66
N ALA A 296 6.29 0.38 -29.48
CA ALA A 296 7.13 -0.06 -30.60
C ALA A 296 6.48 -1.18 -31.43
N TYR A 297 5.78 -2.12 -30.80
CA TYR A 297 5.06 -3.17 -31.50
C TYR A 297 3.99 -2.59 -32.44
N LEU A 298 3.21 -1.63 -31.96
CA LEU A 298 2.15 -1.01 -32.76
C LEU A 298 2.72 -0.19 -33.92
N GLU A 299 3.81 0.55 -33.72
CA GLU A 299 4.48 1.28 -34.81
C GLU A 299 4.95 0.35 -35.94
N GLU A 300 5.43 -0.85 -35.59
CA GLU A 300 5.93 -1.82 -36.58
C GLU A 300 4.80 -2.63 -37.24
N LYS A 301 3.85 -3.11 -36.45
CA LYS A 301 2.86 -4.12 -36.85
C LYS A 301 1.46 -3.58 -37.13
N TRP A 302 1.14 -2.39 -36.63
CA TRP A 302 -0.18 -1.76 -36.80
C TRP A 302 -0.07 -0.59 -37.78
N ARG A 303 -0.47 -0.83 -39.04
CA ARG A 303 -0.52 0.17 -40.11
C ARG A 303 -1.92 0.25 -40.70
#